data_AF-A0A5J9SRH5-F1
#
_entry.id   AF-A0A5J9SRH5-F1
#
_cell.length_a   1.000
_cell.length_b   1.000
_cell.length_c   1.000
_cell.angle_alpha   90.00
_cell.angle_beta   90.00
_cell.angle_gamma   90.00
#
_symmetry.space_group_name_H-M   'P 1'
#
loop_
_entity.id
_entity.type
_entity.pdbx_description
1 polymer ?
#
loop_
_entity_poly.entity_id
_entity_poly.type
_entity_poly.pdbx_seq_one_letter_code
_entity_poly.pdbx_strand_id
1 'polypeptide(L)'
;MACSLPPLHAAVSTSPRLPSLRSSRSPSRPAPRTQPLSPSEPKVLRHCPPPPPRALPDIAAAGLRDALAESFLASPPTWRSSAASNLAIFVAGSPVLVSGLSASGIAAAYLLGTLTWRAFGIPGFLLVVAYFVVGTAVTKLKIKQKEAQGVAEKRGGRRGPGSVIGSSAAGCLCALLSIYNVGGTPLAALWKLGFVASFCTKLSDTVSSEIGKAFGRTTYLVTTFKVVPRGTEGAISVEGTLAGILASFFLTSIGYLLGQVDVKQSVLCILASQIANYGESYIGATLQDKEGFEWLNNDIVNVLNISIGATSAVLMQLFLMSWSS
;
A
#
# COMPACT_ATOMS: atom_id res chain seq x y z
N MET A 1 4.37 -50.49 30.47
CA MET A 1 4.81 -50.67 31.88
C MET A 1 5.14 -49.29 32.41
N ALA A 2 4.18 -48.49 32.89
CA ALA A 2 3.40 -48.58 34.13
C ALA A 2 4.19 -48.18 35.40
N CYS A 3 3.76 -47.03 35.96
CA CYS A 3 3.82 -46.57 37.37
C CYS A 3 5.23 -46.29 37.98
N SER A 4 5.46 -45.30 38.85
CA SER A 4 4.60 -44.69 39.88
C SER A 4 5.18 -43.34 40.37
N LEU A 5 4.31 -42.50 40.95
CA LEU A 5 4.54 -41.16 41.55
C LEU A 5 4.69 -41.24 43.12
N PRO A 6 4.81 -40.13 43.89
CA PRO A 6 5.64 -39.93 45.11
C PRO A 6 4.84 -39.89 46.44
N PRO A 7 5.42 -39.41 47.57
CA PRO A 7 4.89 -38.20 48.33
C PRO A 7 6.03 -37.32 48.96
N LEU A 8 5.97 -36.01 49.29
CA LEU A 8 5.09 -35.05 50.02
C LEU A 8 5.51 -34.74 51.50
N HIS A 9 5.55 -33.42 51.83
CA HIS A 9 5.48 -32.72 53.15
C HIS A 9 6.70 -32.78 54.12
N ALA A 10 7.07 -31.82 55.00
CA ALA A 10 6.56 -30.55 55.59
C ALA A 10 7.77 -29.78 56.23
N ALA A 11 7.89 -28.44 56.22
CA ALA A 11 7.48 -27.39 57.18
C ALA A 11 8.32 -27.16 58.48
N VAL A 12 8.49 -25.86 58.84
CA VAL A 12 8.63 -25.23 60.20
C VAL A 12 10.03 -24.82 60.76
N SER A 13 10.27 -23.49 60.75
CA SER A 13 10.53 -22.53 61.87
C SER A 13 11.74 -22.56 62.86
N THR A 14 12.09 -21.33 63.26
CA THR A 14 12.61 -20.80 64.56
C THR A 14 14.10 -20.41 64.74
N SER A 15 14.29 -19.13 65.13
CA SER A 15 15.46 -18.45 65.75
C SER A 15 15.80 -19.04 67.14
N PRO A 16 16.93 -18.71 67.85
CA PRO A 16 17.16 -17.38 68.49
C PRO A 16 18.62 -16.94 68.93
N ARG A 17 18.73 -15.65 69.36
CA ARG A 17 19.49 -15.02 70.50
C ARG A 17 21.05 -14.94 70.60
N LEU A 18 21.56 -13.68 70.64
CA LEU A 18 22.31 -12.94 71.73
C LEU A 18 23.47 -13.64 72.52
N PRO A 19 24.53 -12.92 72.99
CA PRO A 19 24.41 -11.83 73.98
C PRO A 19 25.46 -10.68 73.96
N SER A 20 25.23 -9.77 74.91
CA SER A 20 25.87 -8.51 75.32
C SER A 20 27.23 -8.59 76.04
N LEU A 21 27.95 -7.46 76.16
CA LEU A 21 28.56 -6.84 77.39
C LEU A 21 29.58 -5.75 76.95
N ARG A 22 29.41 -4.44 77.21
CA ARG A 22 29.50 -3.59 78.42
C ARG A 22 30.93 -3.18 78.85
N SER A 23 31.05 -1.88 79.19
CA SER A 23 32.06 -1.20 80.04
C SER A 23 33.31 -0.67 79.34
N SER A 24 34.00 0.39 79.78
CA SER A 24 33.68 1.59 80.57
C SER A 24 34.98 2.41 80.68
N ARG A 25 34.83 3.74 80.68
CA ARG A 25 35.67 4.75 81.35
C ARG A 25 37.06 5.15 80.77
N SER A 26 37.17 6.48 80.72
CA SER A 26 38.28 7.43 80.58
C SER A 26 39.35 7.27 81.70
N PRO A 27 40.43 8.09 81.85
CA PRO A 27 40.65 9.46 81.34
C PRO A 27 42.11 9.85 80.98
N SER A 28 42.28 11.12 80.59
CA SER A 28 43.39 12.05 80.91
C SER A 28 43.96 12.85 79.71
N ARG A 29 43.91 14.16 79.88
CA ARG A 29 44.61 15.27 79.19
C ARG A 29 45.68 15.77 80.19
N PRO A 30 46.58 16.74 79.86
CA PRO A 30 47.00 17.29 78.56
C PRO A 30 48.54 17.52 78.46
N ALA A 31 49.04 17.91 77.28
CA ALA A 31 50.11 18.92 77.15
C ALA A 31 50.15 19.47 75.71
N PRO A 32 50.41 20.77 75.49
CA PRO A 32 50.29 21.42 74.19
C PRO A 32 51.64 21.44 73.45
N ARG A 33 51.62 21.15 72.14
CA ARG A 33 52.75 21.46 71.25
C ARG A 33 52.25 21.98 69.91
N THR A 34 52.58 23.25 69.71
CA THR A 34 52.80 24.01 68.47
C THR A 34 52.66 23.26 67.15
N GLN A 35 51.81 23.82 66.27
CA GLN A 35 51.63 23.46 64.86
C GLN A 35 52.94 23.53 64.07
N PRO A 36 53.09 22.64 63.08
CA PRO A 36 53.52 23.06 61.75
C PRO A 36 52.48 22.66 60.68
N LEU A 37 52.50 23.42 59.57
CA LEU A 37 51.64 23.34 58.40
C LEU A 37 51.35 21.91 57.92
N SER A 38 50.06 21.58 57.77
CA SER A 38 49.58 20.35 57.15
C SER A 38 49.70 20.42 55.62
N PRO A 39 50.20 19.37 54.94
CA PRO A 39 50.18 19.28 53.50
C PRO A 39 48.76 19.01 52.99
N SER A 40 48.48 19.53 51.80
CA SER A 40 47.22 19.44 51.05
C SER A 40 46.94 18.02 50.55
N GLU A 41 45.81 17.44 50.95
CA GLU A 41 45.28 16.20 50.38
C GLU A 41 44.65 16.41 48.99
N PRO A 42 44.76 15.43 48.07
CA PRO A 42 44.21 15.54 46.73
C PRO A 42 42.69 15.38 46.71
N LYS A 43 42.02 16.31 46.01
CA LYS A 43 40.58 16.37 45.81
C LYS A 43 40.09 15.20 44.95
N VAL A 44 39.34 14.26 45.55
CA VAL A 44 38.62 13.22 44.80
C VAL A 44 37.49 13.89 44.01
N LEU A 45 37.62 13.93 42.67
CA LEU A 45 36.56 14.37 41.75
C LEU A 45 35.44 13.32 41.75
N ARG A 46 34.27 13.69 42.29
CA ARG A 46 33.05 12.89 42.09
C ARG A 46 32.63 13.00 40.63
N HIS A 47 32.70 11.90 39.88
CA HIS A 47 32.05 11.80 38.58
C HIS A 47 30.53 11.85 38.77
N CYS A 48 29.90 12.97 38.40
CA CYS A 48 28.46 12.99 38.15
C CYS A 48 28.18 12.25 36.83
N PRO A 49 27.22 11.31 36.79
CA PRO A 49 26.76 10.77 35.53
C PRO A 49 26.16 11.91 34.68
N PRO A 50 26.34 11.88 33.34
CA PRO A 50 25.73 12.88 32.47
C PRO A 50 24.21 12.84 32.64
N PRO A 51 23.53 13.99 32.55
CA PRO A 51 22.08 14.02 32.60
C PRO A 51 21.52 13.15 31.46
N PRO A 52 20.39 12.45 31.67
CA PRO A 52 19.77 11.68 30.61
C PRO A 52 19.46 12.61 29.41
N PRO A 53 19.56 12.11 28.16
CA PRO A 53 19.27 12.93 26.99
C PRO A 53 17.87 13.53 27.13
N ARG A 54 17.76 14.85 26.98
CA ARG A 54 16.48 15.57 26.97
C ARG A 54 15.56 14.89 25.96
N ALA A 55 14.42 14.37 26.42
CA ALA A 55 13.34 13.96 25.54
C ALA A 55 13.00 15.15 24.63
N LEU A 56 12.97 14.93 23.32
CA LEU A 56 12.41 15.90 22.37
C LEU A 56 10.97 16.25 22.82
N PRO A 57 10.54 17.50 22.73
CA PRO A 57 9.34 17.97 23.42
C PRO A 57 8.06 17.39 22.80
N ASP A 58 7.26 16.73 23.62
CA ASP A 58 5.93 16.16 23.26
C ASP A 58 5.00 17.18 22.58
N ILE A 59 5.21 18.48 22.81
CA ILE A 59 4.48 19.60 22.22
C ILE A 59 4.68 19.68 20.69
N ALA A 60 5.91 19.44 20.20
CA ALA A 60 6.19 19.45 18.76
C ALA A 60 5.54 18.23 18.06
N ALA A 61 5.51 17.10 18.75
CA ALA A 61 4.83 15.90 18.27
C ALA A 61 3.30 16.08 18.25
N ALA A 62 2.73 16.74 19.26
CA ALA A 62 1.31 17.07 19.31
C ALA A 62 0.91 18.03 18.18
N GLY A 63 1.65 19.13 17.99
CA GLY A 63 1.36 20.08 16.91
C GLY A 63 1.48 19.47 15.51
N LEU A 64 2.43 18.55 15.29
CA LEU A 64 2.52 17.79 14.04
C LEU A 64 1.32 16.86 13.85
N ARG A 65 0.85 16.19 14.91
CA ARG A 65 -0.33 15.32 14.86
C ARG A 65 -1.58 16.11 14.53
N ASP A 66 -1.77 17.28 15.14
CA ASP A 66 -2.94 18.12 14.92
C ASP A 66 -2.94 18.67 13.48
N ALA A 67 -1.80 19.17 12.99
CA ALA A 67 -1.66 19.63 11.61
C ALA A 67 -1.90 18.51 10.56
N LEU A 68 -1.47 17.28 10.88
CA LEU A 68 -1.79 16.11 10.06
C LEU A 68 -3.28 15.78 10.13
N ALA A 69 -3.90 15.77 11.31
CA ALA A 69 -5.32 15.52 11.46
C ALA A 69 -6.17 16.53 10.67
N GLU A 70 -5.82 17.82 10.75
CA GLU A 70 -6.44 18.88 9.95
C GLU A 70 -6.28 18.64 8.44
N SER A 71 -5.07 18.24 8.00
CA SER A 71 -4.81 17.93 6.60
C SER A 71 -5.61 16.72 6.10
N PHE A 72 -5.81 15.72 6.94
CA PHE A 72 -6.60 14.53 6.65
C PHE A 72 -8.10 14.83 6.56
N LEU A 73 -8.59 15.70 7.44
CA LEU A 73 -10.02 16.04 7.55
C LEU A 73 -10.45 17.20 6.62
N ALA A 74 -9.51 17.88 5.97
CA ALA A 74 -9.76 18.99 5.06
C ALA A 74 -10.81 18.65 3.98
N SER A 75 -11.91 19.41 3.97
CA SER A 75 -13.04 19.24 3.06
C SER A 75 -13.48 20.59 2.45
N PRO A 76 -13.33 20.81 1.13
CA PRO A 76 -12.71 19.91 0.17
C PRO A 76 -11.19 19.80 0.37
N PRO A 77 -10.56 18.67 0.01
CA PRO A 77 -9.11 18.54 0.07
C PRO A 77 -8.40 19.58 -0.79
N THR A 78 -7.40 20.25 -0.25
CA THR A 78 -6.52 21.16 -1.00
C THR A 78 -5.32 20.39 -1.54
N TRP A 79 -4.55 20.97 -2.46
CA TRP A 79 -3.29 20.37 -2.93
C TRP A 79 -2.30 20.14 -1.78
N ARG A 80 -2.19 21.11 -0.86
CA ARG A 80 -1.29 21.02 0.29
C ARG A 80 -1.72 19.93 1.26
N SER A 81 -3.00 19.90 1.62
CA SER A 81 -3.53 18.89 2.54
C SER A 81 -3.46 17.49 1.93
N SER A 82 -3.76 17.34 0.64
CA SER A 82 -3.63 16.07 -0.09
C SER A 82 -2.19 15.57 -0.13
N ALA A 83 -1.24 16.44 -0.44
CA ALA A 83 0.18 16.08 -0.46
C ALA A 83 0.69 15.68 0.93
N ALA A 84 0.35 16.44 1.97
CA ALA A 84 0.75 16.15 3.34
C ALA A 84 0.17 14.82 3.85
N SER A 85 -1.13 14.58 3.67
CA SER A 85 -1.79 13.34 4.07
C SER A 85 -1.25 12.13 3.30
N ASN A 86 -1.05 12.28 2.00
CA ASN A 86 -0.45 11.24 1.17
C ASN A 86 1.00 10.92 1.59
N LEU A 87 1.80 11.94 1.92
CA LEU A 87 3.17 11.75 2.40
C LEU A 87 3.21 10.93 3.70
N ALA A 88 2.33 11.24 4.65
CA ALA A 88 2.24 10.49 5.90
C ALA A 88 1.94 9.00 5.66
N ILE A 89 1.03 8.69 4.73
CA ILE A 89 0.70 7.31 4.36
C ILE A 89 1.85 6.64 3.62
N PHE A 90 2.55 7.35 2.73
CA PHE A 90 3.70 6.79 2.01
C PHE A 90 4.85 6.44 2.95
N VAL A 91 5.10 7.27 3.97
CA VAL A 91 6.09 6.99 5.01
C VAL A 91 5.69 5.72 5.77
N ALA A 92 4.44 5.66 6.25
CA ALA A 92 3.94 4.50 7.00
C ALA A 92 3.89 3.20 6.16
N GLY A 93 3.51 3.31 4.88
CA GLY A 93 3.38 2.21 3.94
C GLY A 93 4.67 1.83 3.21
N SER A 94 5.81 2.47 3.53
CA SER A 94 7.08 2.29 2.83
C SER A 94 7.53 0.83 2.68
N PRO A 95 7.36 -0.09 3.67
CA PRO A 95 7.76 -1.49 3.50
C PRO A 95 6.98 -2.20 2.38
N VAL A 96 5.70 -1.88 2.22
CA VAL A 96 4.85 -2.47 1.16
C VAL A 96 5.19 -1.84 -0.19
N LEU A 97 5.40 -0.52 -0.23
CA LEU A 97 5.72 0.24 -1.45
C LEU A 97 7.04 -0.23 -2.08
N VAL A 98 8.11 -0.35 -1.29
CA VAL A 98 9.42 -0.80 -1.83
C VAL A 98 9.38 -2.24 -2.34
N SER A 99 8.43 -3.02 -1.84
CA SER A 99 8.23 -4.39 -2.28
C SER A 99 7.57 -4.46 -3.67
N GLY A 100 6.73 -3.49 -4.05
CA GLY A 100 5.97 -3.48 -5.30
C GLY A 100 6.43 -2.46 -6.34
N LEU A 101 7.23 -1.46 -5.96
CA LEU A 101 7.64 -0.35 -6.82
C LEU A 101 9.16 -0.14 -6.83
N SER A 102 9.69 0.39 -7.93
CA SER A 102 11.03 1.00 -7.96
C SER A 102 11.02 2.36 -7.25
N ALA A 103 12.18 2.92 -6.91
CA ALA A 103 12.27 4.25 -6.30
C ALA A 103 11.57 5.33 -7.15
N SER A 104 11.81 5.32 -8.47
CA SER A 104 11.10 6.20 -9.41
C SER A 104 9.61 5.87 -9.55
N GLY A 105 9.21 4.61 -9.38
CA GLY A 105 7.81 4.20 -9.32
C GLY A 105 7.09 4.74 -8.08
N ILE A 106 7.77 4.82 -6.92
CA ILE A 106 7.23 5.42 -5.70
C ILE A 106 6.96 6.92 -5.92
N ALA A 107 7.85 7.64 -6.60
CA ALA A 107 7.62 9.05 -6.93
C ALA A 107 6.39 9.23 -7.83
N ALA A 108 6.24 8.41 -8.87
CA ALA A 108 5.05 8.43 -9.73
C ALA A 108 3.78 8.09 -8.95
N ALA A 109 3.83 7.08 -8.07
CA ALA A 109 2.71 6.68 -7.23
C ALA A 109 2.34 7.77 -6.21
N TYR A 110 3.31 8.53 -5.70
CA TYR A 110 3.05 9.66 -4.81
C TYR A 110 2.28 10.78 -5.52
N LEU A 111 2.67 11.11 -6.76
CA LEU A 111 1.92 12.09 -7.56
C LEU A 111 0.49 11.61 -7.84
N LEU A 112 0.33 10.34 -8.20
CA LEU A 112 -0.98 9.71 -8.37
C LEU A 112 -1.81 9.78 -7.09
N GLY A 113 -1.27 9.37 -5.95
CA GLY A 113 -1.97 9.39 -4.65
C GLY A 113 -2.43 10.80 -4.27
N THR A 114 -1.57 11.80 -4.49
CA THR A 114 -1.89 13.21 -4.24
C THR A 114 -3.03 13.70 -5.14
N LEU A 115 -2.97 13.35 -6.43
CA LEU A 115 -4.00 13.72 -7.40
C LEU A 115 -5.35 13.06 -7.07
N THR A 116 -5.34 11.77 -6.75
CA THR A 116 -6.53 11.01 -6.37
C THR A 116 -7.16 11.56 -5.09
N TRP A 117 -6.36 11.85 -4.06
CA TRP A 117 -6.86 12.44 -2.82
C TRP A 117 -7.48 13.81 -3.08
N ARG A 118 -6.84 14.63 -3.92
CA ARG A 118 -7.36 15.95 -4.29
C ARG A 118 -8.70 15.87 -5.02
N ALA A 119 -8.90 14.89 -5.88
CA ALA A 119 -10.12 14.73 -6.67
C ALA A 119 -11.26 14.05 -5.89
N PHE A 120 -10.95 12.97 -5.16
CA PHE A 120 -11.94 12.03 -4.64
C PHE A 120 -11.79 11.77 -3.13
N GLY A 121 -10.89 12.47 -2.45
CA GLY A 121 -10.67 12.38 -1.01
C GLY A 121 -10.12 11.02 -0.56
N ILE A 122 -10.31 10.74 0.73
CA ILE A 122 -9.95 9.46 1.36
C ILE A 122 -10.59 8.27 0.63
N PRO A 123 -11.89 8.29 0.26
CA PRO A 123 -12.52 7.19 -0.48
C PRO A 123 -11.79 6.77 -1.75
N GLY A 124 -11.50 7.72 -2.66
CA GLY A 124 -10.80 7.40 -3.91
C GLY A 124 -9.37 6.94 -3.66
N PHE A 125 -8.69 7.52 -2.66
CA PHE A 125 -7.34 7.13 -2.29
C PHE A 125 -7.28 5.68 -1.79
N LEU A 126 -8.18 5.28 -0.89
CA LEU A 126 -8.25 3.90 -0.37
C LEU A 126 -8.51 2.87 -1.46
N LEU A 127 -9.30 3.23 -2.50
CA LEU A 127 -9.49 2.39 -3.66
C LEU A 127 -8.18 2.13 -4.42
N VAL A 128 -7.36 3.17 -4.64
CA VAL A 128 -6.04 3.03 -5.28
C VAL A 128 -5.07 2.22 -4.41
N VAL A 129 -5.13 2.37 -3.09
CA VAL A 129 -4.35 1.53 -2.16
C VAL A 129 -4.76 0.07 -2.27
N ALA A 130 -6.07 -0.23 -2.28
CA ALA A 130 -6.56 -1.60 -2.42
C ALA A 130 -6.11 -2.22 -3.76
N TYR A 131 -6.23 -1.48 -4.87
CA TYR A 131 -5.68 -1.86 -6.17
C TYR A 131 -4.19 -2.20 -6.08
N PHE A 132 -3.39 -1.32 -5.47
CA PHE A 132 -1.94 -1.51 -5.37
C PHE A 132 -1.57 -2.74 -4.55
N VAL A 133 -2.20 -2.93 -3.40
CA VAL A 133 -1.93 -4.07 -2.49
C VAL A 133 -2.27 -5.39 -3.17
N VAL A 134 -3.49 -5.52 -3.72
CA VAL A 134 -3.93 -6.76 -4.38
C VAL A 134 -3.11 -7.02 -5.65
N GLY A 135 -2.89 -5.99 -6.47
CA GLY A 135 -2.07 -6.09 -7.66
C GLY A 135 -0.64 -6.56 -7.35
N THR A 136 -0.02 -6.00 -6.32
CA THR A 136 1.33 -6.40 -5.88
C THR A 136 1.37 -7.81 -5.30
N ALA A 137 0.34 -8.21 -4.56
CA ALA A 137 0.25 -9.56 -4.02
C ALA A 137 0.18 -10.60 -5.15
N VAL A 138 -0.66 -10.35 -6.16
CA VAL A 138 -0.88 -11.27 -7.26
C VAL A 138 0.32 -11.34 -8.22
N THR A 139 1.02 -10.23 -8.49
CA THR A 139 2.26 -10.29 -9.31
C THR A 139 3.36 -11.11 -8.65
N LYS A 140 3.33 -11.26 -7.31
CA LYS A 140 4.29 -12.10 -6.57
C LYS A 140 3.85 -13.56 -6.41
N LEU A 141 2.59 -13.88 -6.69
CA LEU A 141 2.11 -15.27 -6.61
C LEU A 141 2.90 -16.15 -7.57
N LYS A 142 3.45 -17.24 -7.04
CA LYS A 142 4.27 -18.21 -7.77
C LYS A 142 5.39 -17.57 -8.62
N ILE A 143 6.02 -16.51 -8.12
CA ILE A 143 7.05 -15.79 -8.89
C ILE A 143 8.18 -16.70 -9.39
N LYS A 144 8.67 -17.64 -8.57
CA LYS A 144 9.70 -18.61 -8.97
C LYS A 144 9.30 -19.48 -10.17
N GLN A 145 8.03 -19.89 -10.23
CA GLN A 145 7.51 -20.65 -11.37
C GLN A 145 7.48 -19.78 -12.63
N LYS A 146 6.99 -18.54 -12.49
CA LYS A 146 6.89 -17.60 -13.61
C LYS A 146 8.27 -17.19 -14.13
N GLU A 147 9.26 -17.04 -13.24
CA GLU A 147 10.65 -16.74 -13.59
C GLU A 147 11.28 -17.90 -14.36
N ALA A 148 11.08 -19.14 -13.89
CA ALA A 148 11.55 -20.34 -14.60
C ALA A 148 10.90 -20.50 -16.00
N GLN A 149 9.72 -19.92 -16.20
CA GLN A 149 8.98 -19.92 -17.47
C GLN A 149 9.26 -18.68 -18.34
N GLY A 150 10.04 -17.71 -17.85
CA GLY A 150 10.32 -16.45 -18.57
C GLY A 150 9.13 -15.49 -18.68
N VAL A 151 8.02 -15.75 -17.97
CA VAL A 151 6.76 -14.97 -18.04
C VAL A 151 6.52 -14.13 -16.78
N ALA A 152 7.50 -14.08 -15.87
CA ALA A 152 7.40 -13.28 -14.66
C ALA A 152 7.40 -11.78 -14.96
N GLU A 153 6.66 -11.05 -14.12
CA GLU A 153 6.73 -9.60 -14.08
C GLU A 153 8.17 -9.13 -13.86
N LYS A 154 8.60 -8.16 -14.67
CA LYS A 154 9.98 -7.66 -14.68
C LYS A 154 10.42 -7.20 -13.28
N ARG A 155 11.73 -7.23 -13.02
CA ARG A 155 12.36 -6.73 -11.78
C ARG A 155 11.81 -7.38 -10.50
N GLY A 156 11.51 -8.69 -10.54
CA GLY A 156 10.98 -9.42 -9.39
C GLY A 156 9.59 -8.93 -8.96
N GLY A 157 8.76 -8.50 -9.91
CA GLY A 157 7.43 -7.96 -9.65
C GLY A 157 7.38 -6.47 -9.28
N ARG A 158 8.50 -5.75 -9.35
CA ARG A 158 8.56 -4.31 -9.04
C ARG A 158 8.22 -3.46 -10.26
N ARG A 159 7.15 -2.68 -10.15
CA ARG A 159 6.67 -1.77 -11.19
C ARG A 159 7.47 -0.46 -11.21
N GLY A 160 7.86 -0.06 -12.42
CA GLY A 160 8.54 1.22 -12.67
C GLY A 160 7.56 2.38 -12.88
N PRO A 161 8.07 3.60 -13.11
CA PRO A 161 7.22 4.77 -13.36
C PRO A 161 6.35 4.61 -14.62
N GLY A 162 6.87 4.00 -15.69
CA GLY A 162 6.11 3.69 -16.91
C GLY A 162 4.89 2.82 -16.62
N SER A 163 5.06 1.75 -15.84
CA SER A 163 3.96 0.89 -15.40
C SER A 163 2.94 1.62 -14.51
N VAL A 164 3.39 2.51 -13.61
CA VAL A 164 2.46 3.32 -12.78
C VAL A 164 1.65 4.25 -13.66
N ILE A 165 2.30 5.00 -14.56
CA ILE A 165 1.64 5.93 -15.49
C ILE A 165 0.69 5.15 -16.41
N GLY A 166 1.16 4.05 -16.99
CA GLY A 166 0.38 3.19 -17.87
C GLY A 166 -0.85 2.58 -17.19
N SER A 167 -0.74 2.33 -15.88
CA SER A 167 -1.82 1.79 -15.07
C SER A 167 -2.80 2.84 -14.54
N SER A 168 -2.48 4.14 -14.66
CA SER A 168 -3.28 5.19 -14.04
C SER A 168 -3.64 6.35 -14.95
N ALA A 169 -3.15 6.41 -16.20
CA ALA A 169 -3.33 7.55 -17.09
C ALA A 169 -4.80 7.99 -17.24
N ALA A 170 -5.71 7.04 -17.53
CA ALA A 170 -7.14 7.34 -17.64
C ALA A 170 -7.74 7.83 -16.31
N GLY A 171 -7.35 7.22 -15.20
CA GLY A 171 -7.76 7.64 -13.86
C GLY A 171 -7.24 9.05 -13.50
N CYS A 172 -5.98 9.36 -13.84
CA CYS A 172 -5.40 10.69 -13.69
C CYS A 172 -6.17 11.74 -14.50
N LEU A 173 -6.51 11.42 -15.75
CA LEU A 173 -7.30 12.31 -16.60
C LEU A 173 -8.68 12.55 -15.97
N CYS A 174 -9.38 11.51 -15.55
CA CYS A 174 -10.66 11.63 -14.85
C CYS A 174 -10.56 12.49 -13.58
N ALA A 175 -9.50 12.29 -12.79
CA ALA A 175 -9.25 13.08 -11.59
C ALA A 175 -9.02 14.57 -11.93
N LEU A 176 -8.22 14.88 -12.95
CA LEU A 176 -7.99 16.26 -13.40
C LEU A 176 -9.28 16.90 -13.91
N LEU A 177 -10.05 16.21 -14.76
CA LEU A 177 -11.34 16.70 -15.27
C LEU A 177 -12.33 16.97 -14.13
N SER A 178 -12.34 16.11 -13.10
CA SER A 178 -13.15 16.32 -11.90
C SER A 178 -12.68 17.54 -11.08
N ILE A 179 -11.37 17.71 -10.86
CA ILE A 179 -10.80 18.84 -10.10
C ILE A 179 -11.12 20.18 -10.77
N TYR A 180 -11.00 20.25 -12.09
CA TYR A 180 -11.28 21.46 -12.87
C TYR A 180 -12.76 21.61 -13.24
N ASN A 181 -13.63 20.71 -12.74
CA ASN A 181 -15.08 20.73 -12.98
C ASN A 181 -15.45 20.83 -14.47
N VAL A 182 -14.70 20.14 -15.33
CA VAL A 182 -14.92 20.16 -16.78
C VAL A 182 -16.27 19.53 -17.08
N GLY A 183 -17.18 20.30 -17.70
CA GLY A 183 -18.54 19.85 -17.97
C GLY A 183 -19.53 20.01 -16.82
N GLY A 184 -19.13 20.63 -15.71
CA GLY A 184 -20.00 20.96 -14.59
C GLY A 184 -20.42 19.75 -13.73
N THR A 185 -21.40 20.00 -12.86
CA THR A 185 -21.93 19.00 -11.92
C THR A 185 -22.46 17.72 -12.56
N PRO A 186 -23.08 17.73 -13.77
CA PRO A 186 -23.56 16.48 -14.38
C PRO A 186 -22.42 15.54 -14.79
N LEU A 187 -21.31 16.08 -15.31
CA LEU A 187 -20.18 15.27 -15.77
C LEU A 187 -19.23 14.88 -14.64
N ALA A 188 -19.24 15.58 -13.49
CA ALA A 188 -18.44 15.23 -12.33
C ALA A 188 -18.67 13.79 -11.84
N ALA A 189 -19.92 13.30 -11.87
CA ALA A 189 -20.25 11.92 -11.53
C ALA A 189 -19.68 10.91 -12.54
N LEU A 190 -19.65 11.27 -13.83
CA LEU A 190 -19.08 10.43 -14.88
C LEU A 190 -17.55 10.35 -14.80
N TRP A 191 -16.87 11.44 -14.43
CA TRP A 191 -15.43 11.41 -14.18
C TRP A 191 -15.08 10.51 -13.01
N LYS A 192 -15.88 10.52 -11.93
CA LYS A 192 -15.72 9.58 -10.82
C LYS A 192 -15.95 8.12 -11.27
N LEU A 193 -16.99 7.86 -12.06
CA LEU A 193 -17.24 6.54 -12.63
C LEU A 193 -16.08 6.05 -13.52
N GLY A 194 -15.60 6.90 -14.43
CA GLY A 194 -14.46 6.60 -15.31
C GLY A 194 -13.18 6.32 -14.51
N PHE A 195 -12.94 7.08 -13.44
CA PHE A 195 -11.84 6.82 -12.50
C PHE A 195 -11.96 5.42 -11.89
N VAL A 196 -13.09 5.08 -11.26
CA VAL A 196 -13.29 3.77 -10.63
C VAL A 196 -13.19 2.64 -11.65
N ALA A 197 -13.82 2.80 -12.82
CA ALA A 197 -13.76 1.82 -13.91
C ALA A 197 -12.33 1.58 -14.37
N SER A 198 -11.51 2.63 -14.55
CA SER A 198 -10.10 2.49 -14.99
C SER A 198 -9.28 1.61 -14.05
N PHE A 199 -9.43 1.78 -12.73
CA PHE A 199 -8.74 0.96 -11.73
C PHE A 199 -9.30 -0.46 -11.62
N CYS A 200 -10.62 -0.63 -11.77
CA CYS A 200 -11.25 -1.96 -11.83
C CYS A 200 -10.73 -2.75 -13.04
N THR A 201 -10.66 -2.09 -14.20
CA THR A 201 -10.08 -2.67 -15.42
C THR A 201 -8.63 -3.08 -15.18
N LYS A 202 -7.79 -2.18 -14.65
CA LYS A 202 -6.37 -2.51 -14.45
C LYS A 202 -6.15 -3.64 -13.45
N LEU A 203 -6.95 -3.69 -12.38
CA LEU A 203 -6.86 -4.79 -11.42
C LEU A 203 -7.33 -6.09 -12.06
N SER A 204 -8.46 -6.07 -12.77
CA SER A 204 -9.01 -7.23 -13.48
C SER A 204 -7.99 -7.81 -14.45
N ASP A 205 -7.40 -6.95 -15.29
CA ASP A 205 -6.34 -7.27 -16.23
C ASP A 205 -5.11 -7.92 -15.55
N THR A 206 -4.60 -7.27 -14.51
CA THR A 206 -3.46 -7.76 -13.73
C THR A 206 -3.76 -9.13 -13.12
N VAL A 207 -4.92 -9.28 -12.49
CA VAL A 207 -5.26 -10.53 -11.81
C VAL A 207 -5.52 -11.63 -12.82
N SER A 208 -6.20 -11.33 -13.93
CA SER A 208 -6.46 -12.28 -15.00
C SER A 208 -5.18 -12.84 -15.60
N SER A 209 -4.26 -11.96 -16.00
CA SER A 209 -2.99 -12.36 -16.61
C SER A 209 -2.09 -13.13 -15.64
N GLU A 210 -1.96 -12.68 -14.40
CA GLU A 210 -1.08 -13.31 -13.41
C GLU A 210 -1.62 -14.66 -12.90
N ILE A 211 -2.94 -14.78 -12.68
CA ILE A 211 -3.56 -16.05 -12.34
C ILE A 211 -3.55 -17.01 -13.54
N GLY A 212 -3.77 -16.50 -14.76
CA GLY A 212 -3.64 -17.28 -15.99
C GLY A 212 -2.24 -17.88 -16.15
N LYS A 213 -1.18 -17.08 -15.94
CA LYS A 213 0.21 -17.56 -15.95
C LYS A 213 0.47 -18.60 -14.85
N ALA A 214 -0.04 -18.36 -13.64
CA ALA A 214 0.25 -19.20 -12.47
C ALA A 214 -0.56 -20.52 -12.43
N PHE A 215 -1.78 -20.53 -12.96
CA PHE A 215 -2.74 -21.63 -12.77
C PHE A 215 -3.50 -22.07 -14.03
N GLY A 216 -3.49 -21.30 -15.12
CA GLY A 216 -4.37 -21.54 -16.28
C GLY A 216 -4.11 -22.88 -16.98
N ARG A 217 -5.01 -23.86 -16.90
CA ARG A 217 -4.75 -25.22 -17.43
C ARG A 217 -4.53 -25.22 -18.94
N THR A 218 -5.39 -24.50 -19.66
CA THR A 218 -5.34 -24.32 -21.11
C THR A 218 -5.48 -22.85 -21.44
N THR A 219 -4.56 -22.33 -22.25
CA THR A 219 -4.55 -20.96 -22.74
C THR A 219 -4.86 -20.92 -24.23
N TYR A 220 -5.71 -19.99 -24.64
CA TYR A 220 -6.19 -19.84 -26.01
C TYR A 220 -5.83 -18.47 -26.54
N LEU A 221 -5.40 -18.39 -27.80
CA LEU A 221 -5.20 -17.10 -28.45
C LEU A 221 -6.57 -16.49 -28.79
N VAL A 222 -6.85 -15.26 -28.32
CA VAL A 222 -8.19 -14.66 -28.45
C VAL A 222 -8.68 -14.51 -29.90
N THR A 223 -7.77 -14.41 -30.86
CA THR A 223 -8.10 -14.21 -32.28
C THR A 223 -8.46 -15.50 -33.02
N THR A 224 -7.83 -16.62 -32.68
CA THR A 224 -7.95 -17.89 -33.43
C THR A 224 -8.51 -19.03 -32.59
N PHE A 225 -8.64 -18.84 -31.28
CA PHE A 225 -9.00 -19.87 -30.30
C PHE A 225 -8.10 -21.11 -30.35
N LYS A 226 -6.90 -21.00 -30.92
CA LYS A 226 -5.88 -22.06 -30.87
C LYS A 226 -5.23 -22.10 -29.50
N VAL A 227 -4.90 -23.31 -29.05
CA VAL A 227 -4.15 -23.50 -27.82
C VAL A 227 -2.73 -22.95 -28.01
N VAL A 228 -2.31 -22.08 -27.10
CA VAL A 228 -0.98 -21.45 -27.10
C VAL A 228 -0.33 -21.62 -25.73
N PRO A 229 1.00 -21.52 -25.61
CA PRO A 229 1.68 -21.54 -24.32
C PRO A 229 1.17 -20.46 -23.35
N ARG A 230 1.35 -20.68 -22.05
CA ARG A 230 1.02 -19.67 -21.03
C ARG A 230 1.93 -18.45 -21.18
N GLY A 231 1.35 -17.26 -20.99
CA GLY A 231 2.09 -16.00 -21.08
C GLY A 231 2.38 -15.54 -22.51
N THR A 232 1.83 -16.21 -23.53
CA THR A 232 1.76 -15.65 -24.89
C THR A 232 0.89 -14.39 -24.88
N GLU A 233 1.36 -13.33 -25.55
CA GLU A 233 0.61 -12.08 -25.65
C GLU A 233 -0.75 -12.29 -26.33
N GLY A 234 -1.80 -11.74 -25.73
CA GLY A 234 -3.19 -11.95 -26.15
C GLY A 234 -3.78 -13.35 -25.88
N ALA A 235 -3.10 -14.18 -25.08
CA ALA A 235 -3.64 -15.45 -24.63
C ALA A 235 -4.58 -15.28 -23.43
N ILE A 236 -5.73 -15.94 -23.50
CA ILE A 236 -6.74 -15.97 -22.44
C ILE A 236 -6.89 -17.38 -21.85
N SER A 237 -7.23 -17.47 -20.56
CA SER A 237 -7.55 -18.74 -19.89
C SER A 237 -8.83 -18.58 -19.09
N VAL A 238 -9.55 -19.68 -18.86
CA VAL A 238 -10.79 -19.66 -18.06
C VAL A 238 -10.49 -19.22 -16.63
N GLU A 239 -9.42 -19.74 -16.03
CA GLU A 239 -9.01 -19.41 -14.67
C GLU A 239 -8.62 -17.93 -14.54
N GLY A 240 -7.88 -17.39 -15.52
CA GLY A 240 -7.55 -15.97 -15.58
C GLY A 240 -8.79 -15.11 -15.70
N THR A 241 -9.67 -15.39 -16.67
CA THR A 241 -10.89 -14.61 -16.89
C THR A 241 -11.79 -14.58 -15.66
N LEU A 242 -12.02 -15.72 -15.01
CA LEU A 242 -12.80 -15.78 -13.77
C LEU A 242 -12.15 -14.98 -12.63
N ALA A 243 -10.83 -15.08 -12.48
CA ALA A 243 -10.11 -14.29 -11.48
C ALA A 243 -10.17 -12.78 -11.75
N GLY A 244 -10.14 -12.36 -13.02
CA GLY A 244 -10.33 -10.96 -13.42
C GLY A 244 -11.74 -10.44 -13.07
N ILE A 245 -12.78 -11.23 -13.33
CA ILE A 245 -14.16 -10.87 -12.93
C ILE A 245 -14.24 -10.69 -11.41
N LEU A 246 -13.68 -11.62 -10.64
CA LEU A 246 -13.65 -11.53 -9.17
C LEU A 246 -12.86 -10.31 -8.69
N ALA A 247 -11.78 -9.94 -9.38
CA ALA A 247 -10.97 -8.79 -9.03
C ALA A 247 -11.69 -7.45 -9.29
N SER A 248 -12.36 -7.31 -10.43
CA SER A 248 -13.19 -6.12 -10.69
C SER A 248 -14.39 -6.03 -9.73
N PHE A 249 -15.03 -7.17 -9.44
CA PHE A 249 -16.09 -7.26 -8.41
C PHE A 249 -15.58 -6.82 -7.03
N PHE A 250 -14.41 -7.31 -6.61
CA PHE A 250 -13.80 -6.92 -5.35
C PHE A 250 -13.54 -5.41 -5.26
N LEU A 251 -12.89 -4.83 -6.27
CA LEU A 251 -12.52 -3.43 -6.23
C LEU A 251 -13.74 -2.50 -6.35
N THR A 252 -14.74 -2.87 -7.16
CA THR A 252 -15.98 -2.10 -7.25
C THR A 252 -16.80 -2.20 -5.97
N SER A 253 -16.78 -3.35 -5.26
CA SER A 253 -17.40 -3.48 -3.93
C SER A 253 -16.78 -2.51 -2.92
N ILE A 254 -15.46 -2.33 -2.95
CA ILE A 254 -14.78 -1.28 -2.15
C ILE A 254 -15.26 0.10 -2.59
N GLY A 255 -15.32 0.37 -3.89
CA GLY A 255 -15.85 1.63 -4.43
C GLY A 255 -17.28 1.93 -3.96
N TYR A 256 -18.15 0.93 -3.93
CA TYR A 256 -19.51 1.04 -3.44
C TYR A 256 -19.57 1.34 -1.94
N LEU A 257 -18.85 0.57 -1.12
CA LEU A 257 -18.77 0.78 0.33
C LEU A 257 -18.21 2.15 0.71
N LEU A 258 -17.32 2.70 -0.11
CA LEU A 258 -16.72 4.03 0.07
C LEU A 258 -17.54 5.16 -0.58
N GLY A 259 -18.73 4.86 -1.13
CA GLY A 259 -19.61 5.86 -1.75
C GLY A 259 -19.05 6.49 -3.03
N GLN A 260 -18.14 5.80 -3.72
CA GLN A 260 -17.59 6.25 -5.01
C GLN A 260 -18.49 5.88 -6.19
N VAL A 261 -19.17 4.75 -6.11
CA VAL A 261 -20.11 4.27 -7.12
C VAL A 261 -21.36 3.69 -6.47
N ASP A 262 -22.48 3.70 -7.17
CA ASP A 262 -23.68 2.96 -6.77
C ASP A 262 -23.68 1.50 -7.30
N VAL A 263 -24.73 0.74 -7.00
CA VAL A 263 -24.86 -0.67 -7.44
C VAL A 263 -24.89 -0.79 -8.96
N LYS A 264 -25.59 0.11 -9.67
CA LYS A 264 -25.69 0.07 -11.13
C LYS A 264 -24.33 0.36 -11.74
N GLN A 265 -23.68 1.42 -11.28
CA GLN A 265 -22.34 1.81 -11.68
C GLN A 265 -21.31 0.71 -11.41
N SER A 266 -21.47 -0.05 -10.33
CA SER A 266 -20.60 -1.19 -10.02
C SER A 266 -20.69 -2.29 -11.08
N VAL A 267 -21.91 -2.60 -11.54
CA VAL A 267 -22.12 -3.54 -12.67
C VAL A 267 -21.49 -2.99 -13.95
N LEU A 268 -21.63 -1.70 -14.22
CA LEU A 268 -20.99 -1.06 -15.39
C LEU A 268 -19.47 -1.16 -15.34
N CYS A 269 -18.84 -0.96 -14.17
CA CYS A 269 -17.39 -1.11 -14.00
C CYS A 269 -16.93 -2.55 -14.30
N ILE A 270 -17.67 -3.56 -13.84
CA ILE A 270 -17.35 -4.98 -14.09
C ILE A 270 -17.46 -5.27 -15.60
N LEU A 271 -18.58 -4.91 -16.23
CA LEU A 271 -18.78 -5.14 -17.67
C LEU A 271 -17.72 -4.42 -18.51
N ALA A 272 -17.44 -3.16 -18.19
CA ALA A 272 -16.41 -2.36 -18.87
C ALA A 272 -15.01 -2.97 -18.69
N SER A 273 -14.70 -3.51 -17.51
CA SER A 273 -13.43 -4.21 -17.26
C SER A 273 -13.27 -5.42 -18.18
N GLN A 274 -14.34 -6.19 -18.39
CA GLN A 274 -14.27 -7.36 -19.28
C GLN A 274 -14.13 -6.96 -20.75
N ILE A 275 -14.90 -5.97 -21.21
CA ILE A 275 -14.77 -5.43 -22.58
C ILE A 275 -13.33 -4.97 -22.84
N ALA A 276 -12.77 -4.24 -21.88
CA ALA A 276 -11.43 -3.70 -21.98
C ALA A 276 -10.34 -4.79 -22.00
N ASN A 277 -10.42 -5.78 -21.09
CA ASN A 277 -9.47 -6.90 -21.07
C ASN A 277 -9.52 -7.74 -22.35
N TYR A 278 -10.72 -8.00 -22.91
CA TYR A 278 -10.84 -8.66 -24.21
C TYR A 278 -10.21 -7.81 -25.33
N GLY A 279 -10.43 -6.49 -25.31
CA GLY A 279 -9.83 -5.55 -26.25
C GLY A 279 -8.30 -5.53 -26.15
N GLU A 280 -7.76 -5.53 -24.94
CA GLU A 280 -6.32 -5.61 -24.67
C GLU A 280 -5.71 -6.90 -25.19
N SER A 281 -6.33 -8.05 -24.89
CA SER A 281 -5.87 -9.33 -25.41
C SER A 281 -5.93 -9.39 -26.94
N TYR A 282 -6.95 -8.76 -27.56
CA TYR A 282 -7.05 -8.68 -29.01
C TYR A 282 -5.93 -7.81 -29.61
N ILE A 283 -5.66 -6.64 -29.02
CA ILE A 283 -4.54 -5.77 -29.39
C ILE A 283 -3.21 -6.53 -29.25
N GLY A 284 -3.01 -7.25 -28.14
CA GLY A 284 -1.82 -8.06 -27.92
C GLY A 284 -1.62 -9.13 -28.99
N ALA A 285 -2.66 -9.92 -29.27
CA ALA A 285 -2.59 -10.96 -30.29
C ALA A 285 -2.43 -10.43 -31.72
N THR A 286 -2.83 -9.19 -32.00
CA THR A 286 -2.84 -8.63 -33.37
C THR A 286 -1.73 -7.66 -33.67
N LEU A 287 -1.20 -6.94 -32.69
CA LEU A 287 -0.27 -5.82 -32.89
C LEU A 287 1.03 -5.94 -32.09
N GLN A 288 1.04 -6.55 -30.91
CA GLN A 288 2.28 -6.67 -30.14
C GLN A 288 3.26 -7.64 -30.81
N ASP A 289 4.55 -7.30 -30.74
CA ASP A 289 5.68 -8.02 -31.36
C ASP A 289 5.59 -8.20 -32.89
N LYS A 290 4.78 -7.37 -33.57
CA LYS A 290 4.74 -7.31 -35.04
C LYS A 290 5.59 -6.19 -35.59
N GLU A 291 6.20 -6.44 -36.75
CA GLU A 291 6.96 -5.45 -37.50
C GLU A 291 6.11 -4.17 -37.72
N GLY A 292 6.67 -3.01 -37.39
CA GLY A 292 6.00 -1.71 -37.47
C GLY A 292 5.22 -1.28 -36.21
N PHE A 293 5.01 -2.18 -35.24
CA PHE A 293 4.31 -1.89 -33.98
C PHE A 293 5.20 -2.03 -32.73
N GLU A 294 6.52 -2.01 -32.89
CA GLU A 294 7.50 -2.12 -31.78
C GLU A 294 7.35 -1.02 -30.72
N TRP A 295 6.75 0.12 -31.09
CA TRP A 295 6.43 1.20 -30.16
C TRP A 295 5.30 0.82 -29.19
N LEU A 296 4.47 -0.19 -29.50
CA LEU A 296 3.33 -0.65 -28.71
C LEU A 296 3.78 -1.58 -27.57
N ASN A 297 4.49 -1.02 -26.60
CA ASN A 297 4.91 -1.74 -25.42
C ASN A 297 3.75 -1.97 -24.42
N ASN A 298 3.99 -2.81 -23.41
CA ASN A 298 3.00 -3.16 -22.39
C ASN A 298 2.45 -1.94 -21.62
N ASP A 299 3.27 -0.90 -21.40
CA ASP A 299 2.80 0.29 -20.68
C ASP A 299 1.77 1.08 -21.52
N ILE A 300 1.95 1.15 -22.84
CA ILE A 300 1.00 1.80 -23.76
C ILE A 300 -0.27 0.97 -23.91
N VAL A 301 -0.14 -0.36 -24.06
CA VAL A 301 -1.30 -1.26 -24.10
C VAL A 301 -2.12 -1.16 -22.80
N ASN A 302 -1.45 -1.04 -21.65
CA ASN A 302 -2.12 -0.76 -20.38
C ASN A 302 -2.90 0.56 -20.42
N VAL A 303 -2.34 1.65 -20.97
CA VAL A 303 -3.08 2.93 -21.13
C VAL A 303 -4.32 2.73 -21.98
N LEU A 304 -4.21 2.02 -23.11
CA LEU A 304 -5.36 1.75 -23.99
C LEU A 304 -6.42 0.94 -23.27
N ASN A 305 -6.03 -0.13 -22.56
CA ASN A 305 -6.94 -0.99 -21.80
C ASN A 305 -7.75 -0.19 -20.77
N ILE A 306 -7.09 0.54 -19.87
CA ILE A 306 -7.80 1.31 -18.84
C ILE A 306 -8.63 2.46 -19.43
N SER A 307 -8.26 2.98 -20.60
CA SER A 307 -9.02 4.02 -21.31
C SER A 307 -10.28 3.45 -21.95
N ILE A 308 -10.21 2.25 -22.54
CA ILE A 308 -11.38 1.51 -23.01
C ILE A 308 -12.32 1.25 -21.84
N GLY A 309 -11.79 0.75 -20.72
CA GLY A 309 -12.58 0.49 -19.50
C GLY A 309 -13.30 1.74 -18.98
N ALA A 310 -12.58 2.85 -18.82
CA ALA A 310 -13.17 4.10 -18.38
C ALA A 310 -14.25 4.61 -19.35
N THR A 311 -13.94 4.62 -20.65
CA THR A 311 -14.83 5.16 -21.69
C THR A 311 -16.08 4.29 -21.85
N SER A 312 -15.94 2.95 -21.87
CA SER A 312 -17.07 2.03 -21.94
C SER A 312 -18.01 2.20 -20.76
N ALA A 313 -17.50 2.35 -19.53
CA ALA A 313 -18.36 2.59 -18.36
C ALA A 313 -19.14 3.90 -18.48
N VAL A 314 -18.47 4.98 -18.90
CA VAL A 314 -19.10 6.30 -19.09
C VAL A 314 -20.15 6.26 -20.21
N LEU A 315 -19.84 5.64 -21.35
CA LEU A 315 -20.77 5.52 -22.48
C LEU A 315 -22.00 4.68 -22.11
N MET A 316 -21.82 3.57 -21.40
CA MET A 316 -22.95 2.78 -20.89
C MET A 316 -23.82 3.59 -19.93
N GLN A 317 -23.22 4.37 -19.04
CA GLN A 317 -23.97 5.24 -18.13
C GLN A 317 -24.75 6.32 -18.88
N LEU A 318 -24.12 6.99 -19.86
CA LEU A 318 -24.79 7.97 -20.71
C LEU A 318 -25.95 7.38 -21.48
N PHE A 319 -25.77 6.18 -22.04
CA PHE A 319 -26.82 5.45 -22.73
C PHE A 319 -28.01 5.17 -21.80
N LEU A 320 -27.76 4.67 -20.59
CA LEU A 320 -28.81 4.43 -19.60
C LEU A 320 -29.55 5.72 -19.20
N MET A 321 -28.84 6.85 -19.05
CA MET A 321 -29.46 8.14 -18.76
C MET A 321 -30.35 8.61 -19.92
N SER A 322 -29.90 8.43 -21.16
CA SER A 322 -30.67 8.80 -22.35
C SER A 322 -31.93 7.96 -22.53
N TRP A 323 -31.91 6.69 -22.13
CA TRP A 323 -33.07 5.80 -22.20
C TRP A 323 -34.12 6.11 -21.12
N SER A 324 -33.68 6.64 -19.97
CA SER A 324 -34.56 7.00 -18.86
C SER A 324 -35.17 8.40 -18.94
N SER A 325 -34.77 9.20 -19.93
CA SER A 325 -35.24 10.57 -20.17
C SER A 325 -36.33 10.61 -21.23
#